data_AF-A0AAW0JDT2-F1
#
_entry.id   AF-A0AAW0JDT2-F1
#
_cell.length_a   1.000
_cell.length_b   1.000
_cell.length_c   1.000
_cell.angle_alpha   90.00
_cell.angle_beta   90.00
_cell.angle_gamma   90.00
#
_symmetry.space_group_name_H-M   'P 1'
#
loop_
_entity.id
_entity.type
_entity.pdbx_description
1 polymer ?
#
loop_
_entity_poly.entity_id
_entity_poly.type
_entity_poly.pdbx_seq_one_letter_code
_entity_poly.pdbx_strand_id
1 'polypeptide(L)'
;MRGIGGPLLCIGDLLSDLGESDDTATPHHHETPLSSSPSSISSPINTPQALDLTKFFQEDYDHLNEALSGTDHSWTALTLKLCSALETANELVLSTNSNARLLSEKVGELEKIVKKGDSAISSAKAIHLFLNQKQGPFIASQNIR
;
A
#
# COMPACT_ATOMS: atom_id res chain seq x y z
N MET A 1 52.35 -37.80 4.05
CA MET A 1 51.11 -37.22 4.58
C MET A 1 49.94 -37.88 3.87
N ARG A 2 49.37 -38.94 4.43
CA ARG A 2 48.24 -39.66 3.83
C ARG A 2 46.99 -39.23 4.59
N GLY A 3 46.45 -38.07 4.21
CA GLY A 3 45.14 -37.64 4.69
C GLY A 3 44.10 -38.50 4.02
N ILE A 4 43.59 -39.50 4.74
CA ILE A 4 42.44 -40.29 4.30
C ILE A 4 41.24 -39.36 4.42
N GLY A 5 40.79 -38.82 3.28
CA GLY A 5 39.51 -38.14 3.18
C GLY A 5 38.42 -39.17 3.41
N GLY A 6 37.69 -39.04 4.52
CA GLY A 6 36.50 -39.83 4.77
C GLY A 6 35.42 -39.58 3.71
N PRO A 7 34.38 -40.42 3.65
CA PRO A 7 33.25 -40.20 2.76
C PRO A 7 32.61 -38.85 3.07
N LEU A 8 32.35 -38.05 2.04
CA LEU A 8 31.58 -36.81 2.18
C LEU A 8 30.17 -37.18 2.65
N LEU A 9 29.73 -36.54 3.73
CA LEU A 9 28.37 -36.68 4.24
C LEU A 9 27.38 -36.28 3.15
N CYS A 10 26.33 -37.09 2.97
CA CYS A 10 25.30 -36.79 2.00
C CYS A 10 24.41 -35.65 2.53
N ILE A 11 23.77 -34.90 1.63
CA ILE A 11 22.83 -33.85 2.04
C ILE A 11 21.73 -34.39 2.98
N GLY A 12 21.39 -35.69 2.87
CA GLY A 12 20.48 -36.38 3.78
C GLY A 12 20.97 -36.47 5.24
N ASP A 13 22.27 -36.56 5.47
CA ASP A 13 22.87 -36.60 6.83
C ASP A 13 22.87 -35.21 7.48
N LEU A 14 22.80 -34.14 6.69
CA LEU A 14 22.71 -32.77 7.21
C LEU A 14 21.26 -32.39 7.55
N LEU A 15 20.30 -32.94 6.81
CA LEU A 15 18.87 -32.63 6.98
C LEU A 15 18.20 -33.48 8.07
N SER A 16 18.84 -34.54 8.55
CA SER A 16 18.31 -35.39 9.64
C SER A 16 18.15 -34.64 10.96
N ASP A 17 19.03 -33.69 11.27
CA ASP A 17 19.02 -32.94 12.54
C ASP A 17 17.92 -31.87 12.59
N LEU A 18 17.30 -31.54 11.45
CA LEU A 18 16.24 -30.52 11.37
C LEU A 18 14.83 -31.07 11.66
N GLY A 19 14.70 -32.38 11.85
CA GLY A 19 13.42 -33.05 12.12
C GLY A 19 13.10 -33.28 13.61
N GLU A 20 14.06 -33.08 14.50
CA GLU A 20 13.87 -33.26 15.95
C GLU A 20 13.71 -31.90 16.64
N SER A 21 12.53 -31.30 16.48
CA SER A 21 12.12 -30.19 17.36
C SER A 21 11.79 -30.76 18.74
N ASP A 22 12.71 -30.59 19.68
CA ASP A 22 12.42 -30.73 21.11
C ASP A 22 11.46 -29.60 21.49
N ASP A 23 10.21 -29.98 21.76
CA ASP A 23 9.21 -29.15 22.43
C ASP A 23 9.76 -28.85 23.84
N THR A 24 10.40 -27.69 24.03
CA THR A 24 10.34 -26.90 25.29
C THR A 24 11.22 -25.64 25.23
N ALA A 25 10.59 -24.46 25.16
CA ALA A 25 10.83 -23.29 26.01
C ALA A 25 10.52 -21.95 25.30
N THR A 26 9.41 -21.34 25.69
CA THR A 26 9.06 -19.91 25.53
C THR A 26 9.88 -19.00 26.48
N PRO A 27 9.67 -17.66 26.52
CA PRO A 27 9.92 -16.61 25.52
C PRO A 27 10.77 -15.45 26.14
N HIS A 28 11.48 -14.64 25.34
CA HIS A 28 12.06 -13.39 25.86
C HIS A 28 11.77 -12.18 24.97
N HIS A 29 11.00 -11.25 25.55
CA HIS A 29 10.80 -9.85 25.18
C HIS A 29 12.10 -9.15 24.78
N HIS A 30 12.05 -8.35 23.72
CA HIS A 30 12.71 -7.04 23.73
C HIS A 30 11.95 -6.03 22.86
N GLU A 31 11.55 -4.96 23.52
CA GLU A 31 10.79 -3.81 23.04
C GLU A 31 11.60 -2.95 22.05
N THR A 32 10.88 -2.41 21.07
CA THR A 32 11.29 -1.35 20.12
C THR A 32 11.65 -0.02 20.84
N PRO A 33 12.38 0.90 20.19
CA PRO A 33 11.64 2.01 19.58
C PRO A 33 12.21 2.45 18.21
N LEU A 34 11.36 2.42 17.18
CA LEU A 34 11.65 2.96 15.85
C LEU A 34 11.47 4.49 15.87
N SER A 35 12.60 5.19 15.72
CA SER A 35 12.66 6.64 15.55
C SER A 35 12.12 7.03 14.17
N SER A 36 11.15 7.95 14.18
CA SER A 36 10.54 8.59 13.02
C SER A 36 11.47 9.61 12.36
N SER A 37 11.59 9.59 11.03
CA SER A 37 11.82 10.80 10.23
C SER A 37 11.30 10.64 8.79
N PRO A 38 10.69 11.68 8.20
CA PRO A 38 10.02 11.62 6.91
C PRO A 38 10.96 12.06 5.78
N SER A 39 11.07 11.28 4.71
CA SER A 39 11.78 11.74 3.51
C SER A 39 11.08 11.27 2.24
N SER A 40 10.53 12.29 1.56
CA SER A 40 10.52 12.44 0.10
C SER A 40 9.65 11.50 -0.72
N ILE A 41 8.48 12.04 -1.08
CA ILE A 41 7.66 11.60 -2.21
C ILE A 41 8.53 11.64 -3.46
N SER A 42 8.97 10.47 -3.93
CA SER A 42 9.34 10.28 -5.33
C SER A 42 8.27 9.39 -5.93
N SER A 43 7.42 9.98 -6.76
CA SER A 43 6.53 9.23 -7.62
C SER A 43 7.28 8.88 -8.90
N PRO A 44 7.21 7.62 -9.32
CA PRO A 44 6.86 7.33 -10.68
C PRO A 44 5.52 6.59 -10.66
N ILE A 45 4.46 7.27 -11.09
CA ILE A 45 3.24 6.59 -11.54
C ILE A 45 3.62 5.88 -12.83
N ASN A 46 4.21 4.69 -12.70
CA ASN A 46 4.31 3.71 -13.75
C ASN A 46 3.54 2.48 -13.25
N THR A 47 2.24 2.47 -13.52
CA THR A 47 1.36 1.30 -13.37
C THR A 47 1.42 0.29 -14.54
N PRO A 48 2.60 -0.09 -15.09
CA PRO A 48 2.78 -1.42 -15.70
C PRO A 48 3.19 -2.53 -14.72
N GLN A 49 3.83 -2.19 -13.60
CA GLN A 49 4.58 -3.16 -12.79
C GLN A 49 3.71 -4.17 -12.01
N ALA A 50 2.47 -3.82 -11.69
CA ALA A 50 1.58 -4.69 -10.91
C ALA A 50 1.00 -5.86 -11.74
N LEU A 51 0.67 -5.62 -13.01
CA LEU A 51 0.18 -6.66 -13.93
C LEU A 51 1.28 -7.65 -14.29
N ASP A 52 2.51 -7.16 -14.42
CA ASP A 52 3.68 -8.00 -14.66
C ASP A 52 4.03 -8.86 -13.44
N LEU A 53 3.76 -8.40 -12.21
CA LEU A 53 4.12 -9.15 -11.00
C LEU A 53 3.35 -10.47 -10.85
N THR A 54 2.05 -10.49 -11.14
CA THR A 54 1.26 -11.72 -11.11
C THR A 54 1.75 -12.73 -12.14
N LYS A 55 2.10 -12.24 -13.33
CA LYS A 55 2.66 -13.06 -14.40
C LYS A 55 4.03 -13.62 -14.02
N PHE A 56 4.94 -12.79 -13.51
CA PHE A 56 6.25 -13.23 -13.05
C PHE A 56 6.17 -14.23 -11.90
N PHE A 57 5.26 -14.02 -10.95
CA PHE A 57 5.04 -14.96 -9.86
C PHE A 57 4.61 -16.34 -10.37
N GLN A 58 3.65 -16.37 -11.31
CA GLN A 58 3.20 -17.64 -11.89
C GLN A 58 4.32 -18.35 -12.67
N GLU A 59 5.03 -17.61 -13.54
CA GLU A 59 6.14 -18.18 -14.33
C GLU A 59 7.26 -18.72 -13.43
N ASP A 60 7.65 -17.98 -12.39
CA ASP A 60 8.70 -18.43 -11.47
C ASP A 60 8.25 -19.60 -10.59
N TYR A 61 6.97 -19.67 -10.25
CA TYR A 61 6.38 -20.80 -9.53
C TYR A 61 6.35 -22.07 -10.38
N ASP A 62 6.00 -21.96 -11.66
CA ASP A 62 6.00 -23.09 -12.59
C ASP A 62 7.43 -23.61 -12.78
N HIS A 63 8.42 -22.72 -12.96
CA HIS A 63 9.83 -23.11 -13.02
C HIS A 63 10.33 -23.74 -11.71
N LEU A 64 9.87 -23.26 -10.55
CA LEU A 64 10.23 -23.85 -9.26
C LEU A 64 9.73 -25.30 -9.17
N ASN A 65 8.49 -25.57 -9.58
CA ASN A 65 7.93 -26.92 -9.58
C ASN A 65 8.71 -27.87 -10.49
N GLU A 66 9.17 -27.37 -11.65
CA GLU A 66 10.05 -28.12 -12.55
C GLU A 66 11.39 -28.44 -11.88
N ALA A 67 12.06 -27.44 -11.29
CA ALA A 67 13.35 -27.61 -10.60
C ALA A 67 13.26 -28.55 -9.39
N LEU A 68 12.16 -28.51 -8.63
CA LEU A 68 11.92 -29.42 -7.51
C LEU A 68 11.69 -30.87 -7.95
N SER A 69 11.18 -31.07 -9.18
CA SER A 69 11.02 -32.40 -9.79
C SER A 69 12.30 -32.89 -10.48
N GLY A 70 13.23 -31.97 -10.75
CA GLY A 70 14.52 -32.22 -11.36
C GLY A 70 15.61 -32.59 -10.35
N THR A 71 16.85 -32.63 -10.83
CA THR A 71 18.05 -32.85 -10.01
C THR A 71 18.87 -31.58 -9.82
N ASP A 72 18.39 -30.44 -10.33
CA ASP A 72 19.08 -29.17 -10.32
C ASP A 72 18.83 -28.38 -9.03
N HIS A 73 19.86 -27.69 -8.57
CA HIS A 73 19.78 -26.88 -7.33
C HIS A 73 19.22 -25.47 -7.57
N SER A 74 18.64 -25.22 -8.75
CA SER A 74 18.08 -23.92 -9.14
C SER A 74 16.87 -23.53 -8.29
N TRP A 75 16.21 -24.52 -7.65
CA TRP A 75 15.06 -24.33 -6.76
C TRP A 75 15.35 -23.32 -5.62
N THR A 76 16.60 -23.24 -5.16
CA THR A 76 17.01 -22.28 -4.12
C THR A 76 16.92 -20.83 -4.64
N ALA A 77 17.45 -20.57 -5.83
CA ALA A 77 17.40 -19.26 -6.47
C ALA A 77 15.97 -18.87 -6.86
N LEU A 78 15.18 -19.84 -7.37
CA LEU A 78 13.78 -19.63 -7.73
C LEU A 78 12.91 -19.33 -6.50
N THR A 79 13.14 -20.02 -5.38
CA THR A 79 12.49 -19.73 -4.10
C THR A 79 12.78 -18.29 -3.64
N LEU A 80 14.04 -17.86 -3.67
CA LEU A 80 14.40 -16.48 -3.32
C LEU A 80 13.75 -15.45 -4.25
N LYS A 81 13.65 -15.76 -5.53
CA LYS A 81 13.00 -14.89 -6.53
C LYS A 81 11.50 -14.73 -6.23
N LEU A 82 10.81 -15.80 -5.89
CA LEU A 82 9.41 -15.75 -5.45
C LEU A 82 9.22 -14.97 -4.15
N CYS A 83 10.10 -15.16 -3.17
CA CYS A 83 10.07 -14.36 -1.93
C CYS A 83 10.21 -12.86 -2.22
N SER A 84 11.12 -12.48 -3.11
CA SER A 84 11.30 -11.07 -3.52
C SER A 84 10.08 -10.52 -4.27
N ALA A 85 9.45 -11.33 -5.12
CA ALA A 85 8.21 -10.96 -5.78
C ALA A 85 7.07 -10.75 -4.77
N LEU A 86 6.96 -11.59 -3.74
CA LEU A 86 5.97 -11.43 -2.66
C LEU A 86 6.22 -10.19 -1.81
N GLU A 87 7.48 -9.91 -1.47
CA GLU A 87 7.85 -8.69 -0.75
C GLU A 87 7.47 -7.43 -1.56
N THR A 88 7.74 -7.45 -2.87
CA THR A 88 7.32 -6.36 -3.78
C THR A 88 5.80 -6.22 -3.82
N ALA A 89 5.05 -7.33 -3.84
CA ALA A 89 3.58 -7.31 -3.79
C ALA A 89 3.07 -6.69 -2.48
N ASN A 90 3.68 -7.07 -1.35
CA ASN A 90 3.35 -6.53 -0.05
C ASN A 90 3.57 -5.02 0.02
N GLU A 91 4.73 -4.53 -0.44
CA GLU A 91 5.01 -3.08 -0.49
C GLU A 91 4.04 -2.32 -1.39
N LEU A 92 3.64 -2.92 -2.53
CA LEU A 92 2.63 -2.33 -3.41
C LEU A 92 1.27 -2.18 -2.70
N VAL A 93 0.83 -3.20 -1.97
CA VAL A 93 -0.42 -3.16 -1.19
C VAL A 93 -0.34 -2.09 -0.09
N LEU A 94 0.76 -2.06 0.67
CA LEU A 94 0.96 -1.08 1.75
C LEU A 94 0.98 0.37 1.22
N SER A 95 1.72 0.62 0.14
CA SER A 95 1.78 1.92 -0.51
C SER A 95 0.41 2.34 -1.06
N THR A 96 -0.29 1.43 -1.73
CA THR A 96 -1.63 1.70 -2.28
C THR A 96 -2.62 2.04 -1.18
N ASN A 97 -2.62 1.29 -0.07
CA ASN A 97 -3.51 1.54 1.07
C ASN A 97 -3.21 2.91 1.72
N SER A 98 -1.93 3.23 1.93
CA SER A 98 -1.51 4.53 2.44
C SER A 98 -1.98 5.69 1.55
N ASN A 99 -1.80 5.56 0.24
CA ASN A 99 -2.24 6.55 -0.74
C ASN A 99 -3.77 6.68 -0.80
N ALA A 100 -4.50 5.56 -0.73
CA ALA A 100 -5.95 5.55 -0.71
C ALA A 100 -6.50 6.25 0.55
N ARG A 101 -5.88 6.02 1.71
CA ARG A 101 -6.21 6.73 2.96
C ARG A 101 -5.97 8.23 2.84
N LEU A 102 -4.80 8.64 2.36
CA LEU A 102 -4.47 10.06 2.16
C LEU A 102 -5.44 10.74 1.18
N LEU A 103 -5.80 10.06 0.10
CA LEU A 103 -6.79 10.54 -0.86
C LEU A 103 -8.17 10.72 -0.19
N SER A 104 -8.60 9.74 0.62
CA SER A 104 -9.86 9.83 1.36
C SER A 104 -9.88 11.02 2.31
N GLU A 105 -8.78 11.29 3.02
CA GLU A 105 -8.65 12.46 3.90
C GLU A 105 -8.79 13.77 3.12
N LYS A 106 -8.11 13.87 1.96
CA LYS A 106 -8.18 15.05 1.09
C LYS A 106 -9.57 15.27 0.49
N VAL A 107 -10.25 14.21 0.08
CA VAL A 107 -11.65 14.28 -0.39
C VAL A 107 -12.56 14.78 0.73
N GLY A 108 -12.37 14.32 1.98
CA GLY A 108 -13.13 14.81 3.12
C GLY A 108 -12.88 16.29 3.45
N GLU A 109 -11.64 16.78 3.29
CA GLU A 109 -11.34 18.22 3.39
C GLU A 109 -12.07 19.03 2.31
N LEU A 110 -12.04 18.55 1.06
CA LEU A 110 -12.69 19.20 -0.06
C LEU A 110 -14.22 19.26 0.12
N GLU A 111 -14.83 18.20 0.62
CA GLU A 111 -16.27 18.17 0.92
C GLU A 111 -16.67 19.28 1.90
N LYS A 112 -15.88 19.52 2.95
CA LYS A 112 -16.12 20.61 3.92
C LYS A 112 -16.07 21.97 3.24
N ILE A 113 -15.13 22.17 2.32
CA ILE A 113 -14.99 23.42 1.56
C ILE A 113 -16.21 23.63 0.65
N VAL A 114 -16.66 22.58 -0.06
CA VAL A 114 -17.85 22.63 -0.91
C VAL A 114 -19.09 23.00 -0.10
N LYS A 115 -19.34 22.34 1.04
CA LYS A 115 -20.47 22.66 1.93
C LYS A 115 -20.44 24.11 2.41
N LYS A 116 -19.26 24.63 2.73
CA LYS A 116 -19.09 26.04 3.09
C LYS A 116 -19.42 26.97 1.92
N GLY A 117 -18.98 26.62 0.71
CA GLY A 117 -19.31 27.33 -0.52
C GLY A 117 -20.82 27.37 -0.77
N ASP A 118 -21.50 26.23 -0.68
CA ASP A 118 -22.95 26.13 -0.87
C ASP A 118 -23.73 26.98 0.14
N SER A 119 -23.30 26.98 1.41
CA SER A 119 -23.89 27.81 2.46
C SER A 119 -23.73 29.32 2.16
N ALA A 120 -22.56 29.74 1.68
CA ALA A 120 -22.31 31.12 1.29
C ALA A 120 -23.16 31.53 0.08
N ILE A 121 -23.30 30.65 -0.92
CA ILE A 121 -24.15 30.88 -2.10
C ILE A 121 -25.62 31.00 -1.68
N SER A 122 -26.09 30.12 -0.81
CA SER A 122 -27.47 30.18 -0.29
C SER A 122 -27.74 31.50 0.45
N SER A 123 -26.79 31.92 1.30
CA SER A 123 -26.86 33.19 2.02
C SER A 123 -26.89 34.40 1.07
N ALA A 124 -26.04 34.41 0.04
CA ALA A 124 -26.02 35.47 -0.97
C ALA A 124 -27.32 35.54 -1.77
N LYS A 125 -27.89 34.38 -2.14
CA LYS A 125 -29.21 34.30 -2.81
C LYS A 125 -30.32 34.88 -1.93
N ALA A 126 -30.32 34.59 -0.62
CA ALA A 126 -31.31 35.12 0.31
C ALA A 126 -31.24 36.65 0.42
N ILE A 127 -30.04 37.22 0.52
CA ILE A 127 -29.84 38.68 0.54
C ILE A 127 -30.32 39.32 -0.76
N HIS A 128 -29.97 38.73 -1.90
CA HIS A 128 -30.41 39.22 -3.22
C HIS A 128 -31.93 39.24 -3.35
N LEU A 129 -32.62 38.19 -2.90
CA LEU A 129 -34.10 38.15 -2.89
C LEU A 129 -34.70 39.24 -1.99
N PHE A 130 -34.14 39.44 -0.80
CA PHE A 130 -34.60 40.47 0.14
C PHE A 130 -34.45 41.89 -0.42
N LEU A 131 -33.31 42.19 -1.07
CA LEU A 131 -33.06 43.49 -1.68
C LEU A 131 -34.03 43.79 -2.83
N ASN A 132 -34.32 42.80 -3.69
CA ASN A 132 -35.26 42.96 -4.79
C ASN A 132 -36.72 43.11 -4.31
N GLN A 133 -37.11 42.49 -3.19
CA GLN A 133 -38.44 42.71 -2.60
C GLN A 133 -38.61 44.10 -1.98
N LYS A 134 -37.54 44.69 -1.43
CA LYS A 134 -37.56 46.05 -0.86
C LYS A 134 -37.66 47.15 -1.94
N GLN A 135 -37.56 46.78 -3.21
CA GLN A 135 -37.63 47.67 -4.38
C GLN A 135 -38.94 47.48 -5.19
N GLY A 136 -40.03 47.10 -4.52
CA GLY A 136 -41.41 47.28 -5.01
C GLY A 136 -41.83 48.76 -4.98
N PRO A 137 -42.80 49.21 -5.82
CA PRO A 137 -42.85 50.56 -6.35
C PRO A 137 -43.02 51.60 -5.24
N PHE A 138 -42.01 52.46 -5.09
CA PHE A 138 -42.19 53.77 -4.47
C PHE A 138 -43.19 54.54 -5.34
N ILE A 139 -44.47 54.48 -4.96
CA ILE A 139 -45.47 55.42 -5.46
C ILE A 139 -45.04 56.79 -4.94
N ALA A 140 -44.38 57.53 -5.82
CA ALA A 140 -44.19 58.96 -5.68
C ALA A 140 -45.58 59.61 -5.72
N SER A 141 -46.18 59.79 -4.55
CA SER A 141 -47.38 60.62 -4.40
C SER A 141 -46.98 62.06 -4.71
N GLN A 142 -47.19 62.46 -5.96
CA GLN A 142 -47.07 63.83 -6.41
C GLN A 142 -48.01 64.71 -5.58
N ASN A 143 -47.40 65.68 -4.92
CA ASN A 143 -48.09 66.79 -4.30
C ASN A 143 -48.59 67.71 -5.43
N ILE A 144 -49.91 67.74 -5.67
CA ILE A 144 -50.53 68.72 -6.58
C ILE A 144 -51.56 69.52 -5.78
N ARG A 145 -51.21 70.79 -5.67
CA ARG A 145 -51.90 72.01 -5.23
C ARG A 145 -53.42 72.01 -5.32
#